data_AF-A0A4P7Y802-F1
#
_entry.id   AF-A0A4P7Y802-F1
#
_cell.length_a   1.000
_cell.length_b   1.000
_cell.length_c   1.000
_cell.angle_alpha   90.00
_cell.angle_beta   90.00
_cell.angle_gamma   90.00
#
_symmetry.space_group_name_H-M   'P 1'
#
loop_
_entity.id
_entity.type
_entity.pdbx_description
1 polymer ?
#
loop_
_entity_poly.entity_id
_entity_poly.type
_entity_poly.pdbx_seq_one_letter_code
_entity_poly.pdbx_strand_id
1 'polypeptide(L)'
;MLFDAYAEESLNGIGHVVQDIEQVAKYTEGLRTRLSELFTSTHSRFGVSFTVPPEGYFQLEGHFGLIRANLLYANEGSGTFGRVVLRKHTLDEQGREAWPEIWAFRILKDGDVWVSDKGPVLYNEWSTPSEHKFVAARRLVESIVLSAMKPR
;
A
#
# COMPACT_ATOMS: atom_id res chain seq x y z
N MET A 1 -11.31 45.32 14.22
CA MET A 1 -10.93 44.47 13.08
C MET A 1 -9.77 43.55 13.50
N LEU A 2 -10.05 42.58 14.38
CA LEU A 2 -9.07 41.54 14.77
C LEU A 2 -9.59 40.13 14.41
N PHE A 3 -10.88 40.01 14.06
CA PHE A 3 -11.51 38.77 13.64
C PHE A 3 -11.26 38.43 12.16
N ASP A 4 -11.02 39.42 11.30
CA ASP A 4 -10.78 39.19 9.87
C ASP A 4 -9.38 38.61 9.58
N ALA A 5 -8.35 39.03 10.32
CA ALA A 5 -6.99 38.52 10.16
C ALA A 5 -6.83 37.07 10.63
N TYR A 6 -7.49 36.69 11.74
CA TYR A 6 -7.54 35.30 12.21
C TYR A 6 -8.32 34.38 11.25
N ALA A 7 -9.34 34.91 10.57
CA ALA A 7 -10.10 34.16 9.57
C ALA A 7 -9.28 33.91 8.31
N GLU A 8 -8.51 34.89 7.80
CA GLU A 8 -7.60 34.70 6.67
C GLU A 8 -6.46 33.71 6.96
N GLU A 9 -5.84 33.80 8.14
CA GLU A 9 -4.76 32.88 8.53
C GLU A 9 -5.27 31.44 8.70
N SER A 10 -6.49 31.28 9.24
CA SER A 10 -7.17 29.98 9.36
C SER A 10 -7.61 29.42 8.00
N LEU A 11 -8.08 30.28 7.08
CA LEU A 11 -8.46 29.89 5.72
C LEU A 11 -7.25 29.50 4.87
N ASN A 12 -6.13 30.22 5.01
CA ASN A 12 -4.86 29.84 4.39
C ASN A 12 -4.34 28.52 4.96
N GLY A 13 -4.48 28.29 6.27
CA GLY A 13 -4.18 27.01 6.91
C GLY A 13 -4.98 25.84 6.32
N ILE A 14 -6.28 26.01 6.09
CA ILE A 14 -7.14 25.00 5.44
C ILE A 14 -6.74 24.81 3.97
N GLY A 15 -6.40 25.88 3.26
CA GLY A 15 -5.89 25.81 1.89
C GLY A 15 -4.61 24.98 1.77
N HIS A 16 -3.68 25.16 2.71
CA HIS A 16 -2.46 24.33 2.79
C HIS A 16 -2.79 22.86 3.09
N VAL A 17 -3.76 22.58 3.97
CA VAL A 17 -4.21 21.21 4.22
C VAL A 17 -4.78 20.55 2.96
N VAL A 18 -5.56 21.28 2.15
CA VAL A 18 -6.07 20.75 0.87
C VAL A 18 -4.92 20.45 -0.10
N GLN A 19 -3.94 21.36 -0.20
CA GLN A 19 -2.75 21.15 -1.03
C GLN A 19 -1.92 19.94 -0.57
N ASP A 20 -1.75 19.76 0.73
CA ASP A 20 -1.05 18.61 1.31
C ASP A 20 -1.80 17.30 1.02
N ILE A 21 -3.14 17.30 1.11
CA ILE A 21 -3.97 16.15 0.73
C ILE A 21 -3.83 15.81 -0.75
N GLU A 22 -3.88 16.82 -1.64
CA GLU A 22 -3.68 16.62 -3.08
C GLU A 22 -2.29 16.06 -3.38
N GLN A 23 -1.27 16.51 -2.65
CA GLN A 23 0.09 16.01 -2.79
C GLN A 23 0.22 14.55 -2.35
N VAL A 24 -0.40 14.17 -1.22
CA VAL A 24 -0.49 12.77 -0.76
C VAL A 24 -1.25 11.91 -1.77
N ALA A 25 -2.33 12.42 -2.36
CA ALA A 25 -3.10 11.71 -3.38
C ALA A 25 -2.25 11.42 -4.63
N LYS A 26 -1.48 12.41 -5.12
CA LYS A 26 -0.54 12.23 -6.25
C LYS A 26 0.51 11.15 -5.96
N TYR A 27 1.09 11.14 -4.77
CA TYR A 27 2.06 10.10 -4.39
C TYR A 27 1.42 8.71 -4.28
N THR A 28 0.20 8.64 -3.74
CA THR A 28 -0.57 7.39 -3.66
C THR A 28 -0.90 6.84 -5.05
N GLU A 29 -1.26 7.72 -5.99
CA GLU A 29 -1.51 7.34 -7.39
C GLU A 29 -0.23 6.87 -8.10
N GLY A 30 0.90 7.54 -7.86
CA GLY A 30 2.20 7.11 -8.37
C GLY A 30 2.63 5.75 -7.82
N LEU A 31 2.36 5.48 -6.54
CA LEU A 31 2.60 4.16 -5.94
C LEU A 31 1.69 3.09 -6.57
N ARG A 32 0.42 3.43 -6.76
CA ARG A 32 -0.57 2.56 -7.39
C ARG A 32 -0.17 2.16 -8.80
N THR A 33 0.29 3.12 -9.61
CA THR A 33 0.77 2.87 -10.97
C THR A 33 1.94 1.88 -10.97
N ARG A 34 2.97 2.13 -10.16
CA ARG A 34 4.15 1.25 -10.09
C ARG A 34 3.84 -0.16 -9.59
N LEU A 35 2.99 -0.29 -8.56
CA LEU A 35 2.55 -1.60 -8.08
C LEU A 35 1.75 -2.35 -9.16
N SER A 36 0.89 -1.64 -9.90
CA SER A 36 0.11 -2.22 -11.00
C SER A 36 1.02 -2.74 -12.12
N GLU A 37 2.06 -1.99 -12.49
CA GLU A 37 3.07 -2.41 -13.48
C GLU A 37 3.81 -3.67 -13.01
N LEU A 38 4.23 -3.72 -11.74
CA LEU A 38 4.91 -4.89 -11.17
C LEU A 38 4.01 -6.14 -11.13
N PHE A 39 2.73 -5.98 -10.80
CA PHE A 39 1.79 -7.10 -10.87
C PHE A 39 1.54 -7.52 -12.31
N THR A 40 1.40 -6.56 -13.23
CA THR A 40 1.19 -6.85 -14.65
C THR A 40 2.37 -7.63 -15.26
N SER A 41 3.61 -7.28 -14.92
CA SER A 41 4.78 -8.02 -15.39
C SER A 41 4.89 -9.44 -14.83
N THR A 42 4.15 -9.75 -13.76
CA THR A 42 4.33 -10.99 -12.99
C THR A 42 3.05 -11.87 -12.93
N HIS A 43 1.90 -11.37 -13.37
CA HIS A 43 0.59 -12.02 -13.22
C HIS A 43 0.49 -13.38 -13.92
N SER A 44 1.14 -13.54 -15.08
CA SER A 44 1.05 -14.75 -15.91
C SER A 44 1.60 -15.98 -15.21
N ARG A 45 2.49 -15.78 -14.22
CA ARG A 45 3.18 -16.85 -13.50
C ARG A 45 2.40 -17.38 -12.30
N PHE A 46 1.51 -16.57 -11.73
CA PHE A 46 0.82 -16.91 -10.48
C PHE A 46 -0.68 -17.16 -10.64
N GLY A 47 -1.24 -16.94 -11.85
CA GLY A 47 -2.67 -17.16 -12.09
C GLY A 47 -3.56 -16.26 -11.24
N VAL A 48 -3.09 -15.03 -10.97
CA VAL A 48 -3.79 -14.01 -10.19
C VAL A 48 -4.17 -12.85 -11.08
N SER A 49 -5.38 -12.34 -10.95
CA SER A 49 -5.78 -11.06 -11.52
C SER A 49 -5.49 -9.95 -10.51
N PHE A 50 -5.06 -8.81 -11.05
CA PHE A 50 -4.83 -7.60 -10.28
C PHE A 50 -5.68 -6.48 -10.88
N THR A 51 -6.46 -5.81 -10.04
CA THR A 51 -7.29 -4.67 -10.44
C THR A 51 -7.19 -3.57 -9.40
N VAL A 52 -7.49 -2.33 -9.79
CA VAL A 52 -7.57 -1.20 -8.87
C VAL A 52 -8.96 -0.57 -9.01
N PRO A 53 -9.90 -0.93 -8.12
CA PRO A 53 -11.23 -0.36 -8.13
C PRO A 53 -11.25 1.15 -7.79
N PRO A 54 -12.33 1.89 -8.16
CA PRO A 54 -12.46 3.32 -7.89
C PRO A 54 -12.35 3.71 -6.42
N GLU A 55 -12.69 2.79 -5.51
CA GLU A 55 -12.58 2.97 -4.06
C GLU A 55 -11.13 3.01 -3.56
N GLY A 56 -10.16 2.78 -4.44
CA GLY A 56 -8.75 3.12 -4.24
C GLY A 56 -7.92 2.07 -3.51
N TYR A 57 -8.46 0.87 -3.28
CA TYR A 57 -7.71 -0.29 -2.83
C TYR A 57 -7.16 -1.09 -4.03
N PHE A 58 -6.13 -1.88 -3.79
CA PHE A 58 -5.66 -2.89 -4.74
C PHE A 58 -6.46 -4.16 -4.55
N GLN A 59 -6.93 -4.77 -5.62
CA GLN A 59 -7.64 -6.03 -5.58
C GLN A 59 -6.79 -7.11 -6.25
N LEU A 60 -6.68 -8.23 -5.55
CA LEU A 60 -5.98 -9.44 -5.99
C LEU A 60 -6.98 -10.58 -5.93
N GLU A 61 -7.24 -11.24 -7.05
CA GLU A 61 -8.15 -12.38 -7.12
C GLU A 61 -7.46 -13.56 -7.79
N GLY A 62 -7.68 -14.75 -7.23
CA GLY A 62 -7.12 -15.99 -7.74
C GLY A 62 -7.74 -17.20 -7.07
N HIS A 63 -7.11 -18.37 -7.21
CA HIS A 63 -7.60 -19.62 -6.62
C HIS A 63 -7.69 -19.59 -5.08
N PHE A 64 -7.03 -18.62 -4.43
CA PHE A 64 -7.05 -18.42 -2.98
C PHE A 64 -8.17 -17.47 -2.54
N GLY A 65 -9.03 -17.01 -3.45
CA GLY A 65 -10.13 -16.08 -3.20
C GLY A 65 -9.72 -14.62 -3.40
N LEU A 66 -10.56 -13.73 -2.84
CA LEU A 66 -10.46 -12.29 -3.04
C LEU A 66 -9.64 -11.62 -1.93
N ILE A 67 -8.72 -10.74 -2.34
CA ILE A 67 -7.86 -9.97 -1.44
C ILE A 67 -7.95 -8.50 -1.79
N ARG A 68 -7.98 -7.67 -0.74
CA ARG A 68 -7.87 -6.21 -0.83
C ARG A 68 -6.58 -5.78 -0.16
N ALA A 69 -5.80 -4.93 -0.81
CA ALA A 69 -4.66 -4.27 -0.20
C ALA A 69 -4.90 -2.76 -0.13
N ASN A 70 -4.72 -2.18 1.05
CA ASN A 70 -4.84 -0.74 1.27
C ASN A 70 -3.47 -0.16 1.60
N LEU A 71 -3.14 0.99 1.01
CA LEU A 71 -2.04 1.83 1.50
C LEU A 71 -2.59 2.71 2.62
N LEU A 72 -1.97 2.64 3.79
CA LEU A 72 -2.24 3.50 4.93
C LEU A 72 -1.00 4.35 5.20
N TYR A 73 -1.20 5.60 5.57
CA TYR A 73 -0.11 6.43 6.07
C TYR A 73 0.01 6.24 7.58
N ALA A 74 1.18 5.89 8.08
CA ALA A 74 1.43 5.67 9.49
C ALA A 74 2.57 6.57 9.98
N ASN A 75 2.36 7.17 11.16
CA ASN A 75 3.38 7.92 11.88
C ASN A 75 3.54 7.28 13.26
N GLU A 76 4.49 6.35 13.38
CA GLU A 76 4.82 5.67 14.63
C GLU A 76 6.22 6.10 15.06
N GLY A 77 6.62 5.92 16.31
CA GLY A 77 7.88 6.47 16.88
C GLY A 77 9.21 6.16 16.15
N SER A 78 9.19 5.34 15.10
CA SER A 78 10.27 5.10 14.13
C SER A 78 10.27 6.05 12.91
N GLY A 79 9.34 6.99 12.83
CA GLY A 79 9.16 7.90 11.71
C GLY A 79 7.92 7.59 10.86
N THR A 80 7.82 8.32 9.76
CA THR A 80 6.65 8.27 8.88
C THR A 80 6.88 7.30 7.72
N PHE A 81 5.91 6.42 7.48
CA PHE A 81 5.99 5.39 6.44
C PHE A 81 4.61 5.06 5.85
N GLY A 82 4.60 4.52 4.64
CA GLY A 82 3.43 3.88 4.06
C GLY A 82 3.32 2.44 4.56
N ARG A 83 2.18 2.04 5.12
CA ARG A 83 1.87 0.65 5.50
C ARG A 83 0.89 0.08 4.49
N VAL A 84 1.30 -0.93 3.73
CA VAL A 84 0.40 -1.67 2.84
C VAL A 84 -0.16 -2.86 3.61
N VAL A 85 -1.48 -2.95 3.70
CA VAL A 85 -2.20 -3.96 4.49
C VAL A 85 -3.03 -4.83 3.58
N LEU A 86 -2.79 -6.14 3.60
CA LEU A 86 -3.52 -7.12 2.81
C LEU A 86 -4.58 -7.78 3.68
N ARG A 87 -5.81 -7.78 3.18
CA ARG A 87 -6.97 -8.39 3.81
C ARG A 87 -7.61 -9.40 2.87
N LYS A 88 -7.89 -10.59 3.38
CA LYS A 88 -8.53 -11.66 2.61
C LYS A 88 -10.00 -11.76 2.98
N HIS A 89 -10.83 -11.81 1.95
CA HIS A 89 -12.26 -12.06 2.06
C HIS A 89 -12.51 -13.41 2.73
N THR A 90 -13.35 -13.42 3.75
CA THR A 90 -13.87 -14.63 4.41
C THR A 90 -15.28 -14.36 4.88
N LEU A 91 -15.96 -15.42 5.31
CA LEU A 91 -17.16 -15.31 6.13
C LEU A 91 -16.78 -15.52 7.60
N ASP A 92 -17.42 -14.78 8.50
CA ASP A 92 -17.35 -15.02 9.95
C ASP A 92 -18.23 -16.22 10.35
N GLU A 93 -18.22 -16.58 11.64
CA GLU A 93 -19.03 -17.69 12.20
C GLU A 93 -20.55 -17.51 11.98
N GLN A 94 -20.98 -16.29 11.67
CA GLN A 94 -22.38 -15.90 11.45
C GLN A 94 -22.70 -15.74 9.95
N GLY A 95 -21.76 -16.10 9.06
CA GLY A 95 -21.93 -16.02 7.61
C GLY A 95 -21.84 -14.61 7.03
N ARG A 96 -21.34 -13.63 7.79
CA ARG A 96 -21.18 -12.24 7.35
C ARG A 96 -19.80 -12.04 6.72
N GLU A 97 -19.70 -11.13 5.76
CA GLU A 97 -18.40 -10.76 5.20
C GLU A 97 -17.45 -10.26 6.28
N ALA A 98 -16.23 -10.79 6.24
CA ALA A 98 -15.12 -10.34 7.06
C ALA A 98 -13.85 -10.20 6.21
N TRP A 99 -13.03 -9.21 6.58
CA TRP A 99 -11.79 -8.88 5.89
C TRP A 99 -10.59 -8.86 6.85
N PRO A 100 -10.23 -9.98 7.52
CA PRO A 100 -9.08 -9.99 8.42
C PRO A 100 -7.77 -9.68 7.68
N GLU A 101 -6.88 -8.99 8.38
CA GLU A 101 -5.50 -8.79 7.92
C GLU A 101 -4.80 -10.14 7.83
N ILE A 102 -4.14 -10.41 6.69
CA ILE A 102 -3.34 -11.62 6.47
C ILE A 102 -1.85 -11.31 6.33
N TRP A 103 -1.53 -10.05 6.00
CA TRP A 103 -0.16 -9.58 5.84
C TRP A 103 -0.13 -8.06 5.83
N ALA A 104 1.02 -7.48 6.18
CA ALA A 104 1.32 -6.08 5.94
C ALA A 104 2.79 -5.91 5.56
N PHE A 105 3.15 -4.80 4.95
CA PHE A 105 4.55 -4.40 4.73
C PHE A 105 4.68 -2.89 4.77
N ARG A 106 5.90 -2.40 5.06
CA ARG A 106 6.17 -0.96 5.18
C ARG A 106 6.97 -0.47 3.97
N ILE A 107 6.69 0.75 3.56
CA ILE A 107 7.42 1.52 2.56
C ILE A 107 7.90 2.79 3.25
N LEU A 108 9.19 2.85 3.51
CA LEU A 108 9.83 3.98 4.19
C LEU A 108 10.01 5.17 3.23
N LYS A 109 10.27 6.35 3.79
CA LYS A 109 10.46 7.60 3.04
C LYS A 109 11.64 7.59 2.06
N ASP A 110 12.64 6.75 2.33
CA ASP A 110 13.81 6.50 1.48
C ASP A 110 13.53 5.41 0.43
N GLY A 111 12.28 4.98 0.30
CA GLY A 111 11.89 3.94 -0.64
C GLY A 111 12.19 2.53 -0.13
N ASP A 112 12.68 2.37 1.11
CA ASP A 112 12.97 1.04 1.65
C ASP A 112 11.69 0.24 1.91
N VAL A 113 11.64 -1.02 1.47
CA VAL A 113 10.49 -1.90 1.69
C VAL A 113 10.80 -2.94 2.75
N TRP A 114 10.05 -2.98 3.84
CA TRP A 114 10.23 -3.96 4.92
C TRP A 114 9.17 -5.05 4.83
N VAL A 115 9.60 -6.32 4.85
CA VAL A 115 8.68 -7.47 4.87
C VAL A 115 8.03 -7.54 6.25
N SER A 116 6.76 -7.18 6.40
CA SER A 116 6.10 -6.98 7.71
C SER A 116 6.45 -5.67 8.42
N ASP A 117 5.76 -5.43 9.53
CA ASP A 117 5.94 -4.23 10.34
C ASP A 117 7.35 -4.12 10.95
N LYS A 118 8.08 -5.24 11.11
CA LYS A 118 9.42 -5.26 11.72
C LYS A 118 10.41 -6.20 11.02
N GLY A 119 10.10 -6.69 9.82
CA GLY A 119 10.97 -7.66 9.16
C GLY A 119 12.06 -7.02 8.30
N PRO A 120 12.82 -7.86 7.57
CA PRO A 120 14.00 -7.40 6.85
C PRO A 120 13.65 -6.44 5.71
N VAL A 121 14.59 -5.56 5.37
CA VAL A 121 14.52 -4.68 4.21
C VAL A 121 14.74 -5.51 2.93
N LEU A 122 13.82 -5.44 1.97
CA LEU A 122 13.94 -6.08 0.65
C LEU A 122 14.60 -5.19 -0.39
N TYR A 123 14.43 -3.88 -0.26
CA TYR A 123 14.71 -2.92 -1.32
C TYR A 123 15.23 -1.63 -0.71
N ASN A 124 16.22 -1.00 -1.35
CA ASN A 124 16.64 0.38 -1.09
C ASN A 124 16.78 1.13 -2.41
N GLU A 125 15.96 2.16 -2.61
CA GLU A 125 15.72 2.75 -3.93
C GLU A 125 16.92 3.53 -4.50
N TRP A 126 17.81 4.02 -3.63
CA TRP A 126 18.81 5.03 -3.96
C TRP A 126 20.19 4.48 -4.33
N SER A 127 20.49 3.22 -4.00
CA SER A 127 21.83 2.63 -4.17
C SER A 127 21.86 1.34 -5.01
N THR A 128 20.70 0.91 -5.53
CA THR A 128 20.54 -0.46 -6.02
C THR A 128 20.40 -0.51 -7.55
N PRO A 129 21.25 -1.26 -8.28
CA PRO A 129 21.14 -1.45 -9.73
C PRO A 129 19.77 -2.00 -10.16
N SER A 130 19.31 -1.66 -11.36
CA SER A 130 17.98 -2.02 -11.90
C SER A 130 17.64 -3.52 -11.78
N GLU A 131 18.62 -4.41 -11.97
CA GLU A 131 18.45 -5.86 -11.85
C GLU A 131 18.09 -6.29 -10.42
N HIS A 132 18.70 -5.66 -9.41
CA HIS A 132 18.41 -5.92 -8.01
C HIS A 132 17.03 -5.37 -7.63
N LYS A 133 16.58 -4.26 -8.25
CA LYS A 133 15.22 -3.74 -8.09
C LYS A 133 14.17 -4.75 -8.54
N PHE A 134 14.39 -5.36 -9.72
CA PHE A 134 13.51 -6.40 -10.26
C PHE A 134 13.46 -7.64 -9.38
N VAL A 135 14.61 -8.13 -8.90
CA VAL A 135 14.69 -9.29 -7.98
C VAL A 135 13.97 -9.01 -6.66
N ALA A 136 14.17 -7.83 -6.07
CA ALA A 136 13.50 -7.42 -4.84
C ALA A 136 11.97 -7.31 -5.02
N ALA A 137 11.52 -6.67 -6.10
CA ALA A 137 10.10 -6.57 -6.41
C ALA A 137 9.45 -7.95 -6.63
N ARG A 138 10.16 -8.86 -7.30
CA ARG A 138 9.70 -10.24 -7.46
C ARG A 138 9.54 -10.96 -6.12
N ARG A 139 10.50 -10.82 -5.21
CA ARG A 139 10.39 -11.39 -3.84
C ARG A 139 9.21 -10.81 -3.06
N LEU A 140 8.93 -9.52 -3.23
CA LEU A 140 7.77 -8.87 -2.61
C LEU A 140 6.45 -9.45 -3.14
N VAL A 141 6.30 -9.58 -4.46
CA VAL A 141 5.13 -10.20 -5.09
C VAL A 141 4.97 -11.65 -4.65
N GLU A 142 6.04 -12.44 -4.66
CA GLU A 142 6.03 -13.83 -4.17
C GLU A 142 5.59 -13.90 -2.70
N SER A 143 6.08 -13.00 -1.84
CA SER A 143 5.67 -12.94 -0.42
C SER A 143 4.20 -12.60 -0.25
N ILE A 144 3.67 -11.67 -1.05
CA ILE A 144 2.25 -11.32 -1.08
C ILE A 144 1.39 -12.54 -1.45
N VAL A 145 1.75 -13.22 -2.54
CA VAL A 145 1.01 -14.40 -3.04
C VAL A 145 1.08 -15.56 -2.05
N LEU A 146 2.26 -15.85 -1.49
CA LEU A 146 2.39 -16.91 -0.49
C LEU A 146 1.55 -16.64 0.76
N SER A 147 1.43 -15.37 1.15
CA SER A 147 0.61 -14.97 2.30
C SER A 147 -0.88 -15.10 2.01
N ALA A 148 -1.29 -14.80 0.78
CA ALA A 148 -2.64 -15.01 0.28
C ALA A 148 -3.07 -16.49 0.30
N MET A 149 -2.13 -17.39 0.01
CA MET A 149 -2.35 -18.83 -0.06
C MET A 149 -2.44 -19.52 1.30
N LYS A 150 -1.96 -18.91 2.38
CA LYS A 150 -2.02 -19.54 3.71
C LYS A 150 -3.48 -19.76 4.15
N PRO A 151 -3.84 -20.98 4.60
CA PRO A 151 -5.11 -21.19 5.29
C PRO A 151 -5.11 -20.39 6.59
N ARG A 152 -6.27 -19.83 6.95
CA ARG A 152 -6.49 -19.21 8.27
C ARG A 152 -6.71 -20.26 9.33
#